data_AF-A0AAV8VC69-F1
#
_entry.id   AF-A0AAV8VC69-F1
#
_cell.length_a   1.000
_cell.length_b   1.000
_cell.length_c   1.000
_cell.angle_alpha   90.00
_cell.angle_beta   90.00
_cell.angle_gamma   90.00
#
_symmetry.space_group_name_H-M   'P 1'
#
loop_
_entity.id
_entity.type
_entity.pdbx_description
1 polymer ?
#
loop_
_entity_poly.entity_id
_entity_poly.type
_entity_poly.pdbx_seq_one_letter_code
_entity_poly.pdbx_strand_id
1 'polypeptide(L)'
;EVVRRKKGEEYQFRKSLLAYFGEQTRQKKPSTLWAMYSMIRTMLQIEEKTDISKHGKLLAFLKRQNVGFRPKKSNVFSRKNIEDFLNKAPNNLLPIKVALIIGVSGACRTDELVKMKMLDVPFFEEKISVEIPDSKTHISRLFLITDPVWVKIIRDYINLRKKT
;
A
#
# COMPACT_ATOMS: atom_id res chain seq x y z
N GLU A 1 3.55 1.33 38.20
CA GLU A 1 3.28 -0.09 38.52
C GLU A 1 2.68 -0.85 37.34
N VAL A 2 2.91 -2.17 37.28
CA VAL A 2 2.15 -3.10 36.44
C VAL A 2 0.89 -3.46 37.22
N VAL A 3 -0.29 -3.14 36.70
CA VAL A 3 -1.55 -3.52 37.33
C VAL A 3 -1.69 -5.05 37.22
N ARG A 4 -1.32 -5.77 38.28
CA ARG A 4 -1.47 -7.22 38.34
C ARG A 4 -2.93 -7.56 38.63
N ARG A 5 -3.66 -7.97 37.60
CA ARG A 5 -5.02 -8.51 37.72
C ARG A 5 -5.04 -9.75 38.59
N LYS A 6 -6.08 -9.92 39.41
CA LYS A 6 -6.30 -11.17 40.15
C LYS A 6 -6.56 -12.30 39.14
N LYS A 7 -6.27 -13.55 39.53
CA LYS A 7 -6.39 -14.72 38.62
C LYS A 7 -7.78 -14.85 37.97
N GLY A 8 -8.85 -14.54 38.70
CA GLY A 8 -10.22 -14.54 38.18
C GLY A 8 -10.50 -13.41 37.17
N GLU A 9 -9.96 -12.21 37.42
CA GLU A 9 -10.11 -11.04 36.53
C GLU A 9 -9.36 -11.25 35.20
N GLU A 10 -8.14 -11.81 35.25
CA GLU A 10 -7.36 -12.15 34.05
C GLU A 10 -8.07 -13.20 33.18
N TYR A 11 -8.76 -14.17 33.80
CA TYR A 11 -9.55 -15.16 33.08
C TYR A 11 -10.74 -14.51 32.34
N GLN A 12 -11.49 -13.62 33.01
CA GLN A 12 -12.61 -12.91 32.40
C GLN A 12 -12.13 -11.99 31.28
N PHE A 13 -11.03 -11.26 31.49
CA PHE A 13 -10.43 -10.40 30.47
C PHE A 13 -10.09 -11.16 29.19
N ARG A 14 -9.43 -12.32 29.30
CA ARG A 14 -9.11 -13.20 28.15
C ARG A 14 -10.37 -13.68 27.44
N LYS A 15 -11.42 -14.02 28.20
CA LYS A 15 -12.71 -14.47 27.64
C LYS A 15 -13.40 -13.34 26.88
N SER A 16 -13.38 -12.11 27.40
CA SER A 16 -13.93 -10.93 26.73
C SER A 16 -13.20 -10.64 25.41
N LEU A 17 -11.87 -10.73 25.37
CA LEU A 17 -11.11 -10.58 24.12
C LEU A 17 -11.51 -11.63 23.08
N LEU A 18 -11.61 -12.90 23.49
CA LEU A 18 -12.05 -13.98 22.60
C LEU A 18 -13.48 -13.76 22.09
N ALA A 19 -14.41 -13.34 22.95
CA ALA A 19 -15.78 -13.05 22.58
C ALA A 19 -15.85 -11.88 21.58
N TYR A 20 -15.12 -10.79 21.86
CA TYR A 20 -15.03 -9.64 20.97
C TYR A 20 -14.54 -10.03 19.58
N PHE A 21 -13.39 -10.72 19.49
CA PHE A 21 -12.88 -11.17 18.20
C PHE A 21 -13.78 -12.19 17.52
N GLY A 22 -14.46 -13.04 18.31
CA GLY A 22 -15.51 -13.95 17.83
C GLY A 22 -16.58 -13.21 17.04
N GLU A 23 -17.14 -12.13 17.59
CA GLU A 23 -18.12 -11.30 16.89
C GLU A 23 -17.53 -10.57 15.67
N GLN A 24 -16.30 -10.06 15.77
CA GLN A 24 -15.64 -9.39 14.64
C GLN A 24 -15.41 -10.33 13.44
N THR A 25 -15.20 -11.63 13.67
CA THR A 25 -15.00 -12.59 12.56
C THR A 25 -16.20 -12.70 11.63
N ARG A 26 -17.41 -12.44 12.12
CA ARG A 26 -18.64 -12.50 11.32
C ARG A 26 -18.70 -11.41 10.24
N GLN A 27 -18.00 -10.29 10.47
CA GLN A 27 -18.13 -9.09 9.64
C GLN A 27 -16.81 -8.68 8.97
N LYS A 28 -15.66 -9.13 9.49
CA LYS A 28 -14.35 -8.65 9.08
C LYS A 28 -13.50 -9.77 8.52
N LYS A 29 -12.79 -9.47 7.43
CA LYS A 29 -11.80 -10.39 6.85
C LYS A 29 -10.62 -10.63 7.82
N PRO A 30 -9.94 -11.78 7.73
CA PRO A 30 -8.83 -12.13 8.61
C PRO A 30 -7.73 -11.06 8.70
N SER A 31 -7.34 -10.44 7.59
CA SER A 31 -6.33 -9.36 7.61
C SER A 31 -6.77 -8.15 8.45
N THR A 32 -8.06 -7.84 8.46
CA THR A 32 -8.62 -6.75 9.28
C THR A 32 -8.65 -7.13 10.75
N LEU A 33 -8.97 -8.38 11.08
CA LEU A 33 -8.89 -8.89 12.46
C LEU A 33 -7.47 -8.75 13.01
N TRP A 34 -6.44 -9.08 12.22
CA TRP A 34 -5.04 -8.91 12.62
C TRP A 34 -4.66 -7.43 12.81
N ALA A 35 -5.15 -6.53 11.97
CA ALA A 35 -4.95 -5.09 12.15
C ALA A 35 -5.60 -4.60 13.46
N MET A 36 -6.84 -5.03 13.73
CA MET A 36 -7.56 -4.71 14.97
C MET A 36 -6.84 -5.26 16.20
N TYR A 37 -6.38 -6.51 16.15
CA TYR A 37 -5.55 -7.11 17.19
C TYR A 37 -4.29 -6.29 17.45
N SER A 38 -3.57 -5.87 16.41
CA SER A 38 -2.37 -5.05 16.56
C SER A 38 -2.68 -3.70 17.22
N MET A 39 -3.77 -3.03 16.83
CA MET A 39 -4.19 -1.77 17.46
C MET A 39 -4.54 -1.95 18.94
N ILE A 40 -5.37 -2.95 19.26
CA ILE A 40 -5.80 -3.25 20.63
C ILE A 40 -4.59 -3.66 21.49
N ARG A 41 -3.68 -4.47 20.94
CA ARG A 41 -2.44 -4.86 21.63
C ARG A 41 -1.62 -3.64 22.02
N THR A 42 -1.37 -2.73 21.07
CA THR A 42 -0.58 -1.52 21.32
C THR A 42 -1.27 -0.64 22.35
N MET A 43 -2.59 -0.44 22.22
CA MET A 43 -3.38 0.36 23.16
C MET A 43 -3.29 -0.20 24.59
N LEU A 44 -3.54 -1.50 24.77
CA LEU A 44 -3.45 -2.15 26.09
C LEU A 44 -2.03 -2.14 26.66
N GLN A 45 -1.02 -2.21 25.80
CA GLN A 45 0.38 -2.12 26.22
C GLN A 45 0.74 -0.72 26.73
N ILE A 46 0.24 0.35 26.08
CA ILE A 46 0.51 1.74 26.47
C ILE A 46 -0.31 2.14 27.70
N GLU A 47 -1.63 1.99 27.62
CA GLU A 47 -2.56 2.50 28.63
C GLU A 47 -2.62 1.63 29.88
N GLU A 48 -2.60 0.31 29.70
CA GLU A 48 -2.83 -0.65 30.79
C GLU A 48 -1.59 -1.50 31.13
N LYS A 49 -0.45 -1.25 30.47
CA LYS A 49 0.79 -2.04 30.61
C LYS A 49 0.55 -3.55 30.49
N THR A 50 -0.42 -3.91 29.66
CA THR A 50 -0.92 -5.28 29.50
C THR A 50 -0.53 -5.83 28.14
N ASP A 51 0.22 -6.94 28.14
CA ASP A 51 0.68 -7.58 26.91
C ASP A 51 -0.18 -8.80 26.56
N ILE A 52 -1.08 -8.62 25.59
CA ILE A 52 -1.95 -9.69 25.08
C ILE A 52 -1.24 -10.63 24.10
N SER A 53 0.02 -10.39 23.74
CA SER A 53 0.78 -11.31 22.86
C SER A 53 1.04 -12.67 23.49
N LYS A 54 0.94 -12.75 24.82
CA LYS A 54 1.07 -14.00 25.58
C LYS A 54 -0.23 -14.81 25.61
N HIS A 55 -1.33 -14.30 25.04
CA HIS A 55 -2.62 -14.98 25.03
C HIS A 55 -2.70 -15.98 23.87
N GLY A 56 -2.09 -17.15 24.05
CA GLY A 56 -1.98 -18.18 23.01
C GLY A 56 -3.31 -18.65 22.40
N LYS A 57 -4.39 -18.74 23.20
CA LYS A 57 -5.73 -19.12 22.69
C LYS A 57 -6.28 -18.10 21.71
N LEU A 58 -6.14 -16.81 22.00
CA LEU A 58 -6.58 -15.73 21.11
C LEU A 58 -5.76 -15.73 19.81
N LEU A 59 -4.44 -15.87 19.92
CA LEU A 59 -3.56 -15.96 18.74
C LEU A 59 -3.89 -17.17 17.86
N ALA A 60 -4.10 -18.34 18.46
CA ALA A 60 -4.49 -19.55 17.74
C ALA A 60 -5.84 -19.37 17.04
N PHE A 61 -6.82 -18.74 17.72
CA PHE A 61 -8.11 -18.40 17.15
C PHE A 61 -7.98 -17.50 15.91
N LEU A 62 -7.20 -16.40 16.01
CA LEU A 62 -6.96 -15.48 14.88
C LEU A 62 -6.20 -16.13 13.72
N LYS A 63 -5.21 -16.99 14.02
CA LYS A 63 -4.48 -17.75 12.98
C LYS A 63 -5.41 -18.69 12.22
N ARG A 64 -6.34 -19.35 12.91
CA ARG A 64 -7.32 -20.26 12.29
C ARG A 64 -8.23 -19.55 11.28
N GLN A 65 -8.53 -18.26 11.49
CA GLN A 65 -9.32 -17.48 10.53
C GLN A 65 -8.61 -17.28 9.19
N ASN A 66 -7.27 -17.37 9.13
CA ASN A 66 -6.53 -17.27 7.88
C ASN A 66 -6.54 -18.57 7.05
N VAL A 67 -6.92 -19.71 7.64
CA VAL A 67 -6.87 -21.00 6.94
C VAL A 67 -7.85 -20.98 5.77
N GLY A 68 -7.33 -21.19 4.56
CA GLY A 68 -8.12 -21.15 3.33
C GLY A 68 -8.54 -19.76 2.85
N PHE A 69 -8.27 -18.69 3.62
CA PHE A 69 -8.60 -17.33 3.21
C PHE A 69 -7.74 -16.89 2.03
N ARG A 70 -8.40 -16.48 0.94
CA ARG A 70 -7.75 -15.91 -0.24
C ARG A 70 -8.04 -14.41 -0.30
N PRO A 71 -7.03 -13.53 -0.10
CA PRO A 71 -7.26 -12.10 -0.18
C PRO A 71 -7.61 -11.70 -1.61
N LYS A 72 -8.60 -10.80 -1.75
CA LYS A 72 -8.87 -10.12 -3.02
C LYS A 72 -7.63 -9.32 -3.43
N LYS A 73 -7.13 -9.57 -4.63
CA LYS A 73 -6.01 -8.81 -5.23
C LYS A 73 -6.55 -7.91 -6.34
N SER A 74 -5.85 -6.81 -6.59
CA SER A 74 -6.09 -6.00 -7.79
C SER A 74 -5.76 -6.79 -9.05
N ASN A 75 -6.44 -6.49 -10.15
CA ASN A 75 -6.11 -7.07 -11.43
C ASN A 75 -4.70 -6.69 -11.83
N VAL A 76 -3.95 -7.65 -12.38
CA VAL A 76 -2.61 -7.43 -12.91
C VAL A 76 -2.74 -7.22 -14.42
N PHE A 77 -2.38 -6.04 -14.89
CA PHE A 77 -2.42 -5.75 -16.33
C PHE A 77 -1.24 -6.42 -17.05
N SER A 78 -1.52 -7.00 -18.23
CA SER A 78 -0.48 -7.53 -19.11
C SER A 78 0.21 -6.40 -19.87
N ARG A 79 1.37 -6.70 -20.47
CA ARG A 79 2.05 -5.79 -21.40
C ARG A 79 1.12 -5.33 -22.52
N LYS A 80 0.35 -6.25 -23.12
CA LYS A 80 -0.62 -5.94 -24.17
C LYS A 80 -1.68 -4.95 -23.70
N ASN A 81 -2.20 -5.10 -22.49
CA ASN A 81 -3.19 -4.16 -21.93
C ASN A 81 -2.60 -2.74 -21.81
N ILE A 82 -1.33 -2.63 -21.40
CA ILE A 82 -0.61 -1.35 -21.30
C ILE A 82 -0.42 -0.75 -22.69
N GLU A 83 0.10 -1.53 -23.64
CA GLU A 83 0.32 -1.08 -25.03
C GLU A 83 -0.98 -0.66 -25.70
N ASP A 84 -2.04 -1.45 -25.56
CA ASP A 84 -3.37 -1.13 -26.11
C ASP A 84 -3.89 0.19 -25.54
N PHE A 85 -3.75 0.42 -24.23
CA PHE A 85 -4.14 1.68 -23.62
C PHE A 85 -3.29 2.86 -24.13
N LEU A 86 -1.96 2.72 -24.16
CA LEU A 86 -1.07 3.80 -24.58
C LEU A 86 -1.31 4.19 -26.05
N ASN A 87 -1.57 3.21 -26.92
CA ASN A 87 -1.74 3.42 -28.35
C ASN A 87 -3.17 3.86 -28.74
N LYS A 88 -4.20 3.28 -28.11
CA LYS A 88 -5.61 3.48 -28.55
C LYS A 88 -6.35 4.54 -27.75
N ALA A 89 -5.93 4.82 -26.51
CA ALA A 89 -6.66 5.77 -25.69
C ALA A 89 -6.51 7.21 -26.23
N PRO A 90 -7.54 8.06 -26.10
CA PRO A 90 -7.52 9.44 -26.60
C PRO A 90 -6.50 10.33 -25.89
N ASN A 91 -6.14 11.45 -26.53
CA ASN A 91 -5.12 12.39 -26.05
C ASN A 91 -5.53 13.17 -24.78
N ASN A 92 -6.82 13.30 -24.48
CA ASN A 92 -7.26 13.88 -23.20
C ASN A 92 -6.83 13.06 -21.98
N LEU A 93 -6.43 11.79 -22.18
CA LEU A 93 -5.88 10.92 -21.14
C LEU A 93 -4.34 10.94 -21.08
N LEU A 94 -3.67 11.88 -21.77
CA LEU A 94 -2.21 12.04 -21.71
C LEU A 94 -1.63 12.07 -20.28
N PRO A 95 -2.20 12.80 -19.30
CA PRO A 95 -1.69 12.78 -17.92
C PRO A 95 -1.68 11.37 -17.32
N ILE A 96 -2.72 10.57 -17.60
CA ILE A 96 -2.87 9.21 -17.08
C ILE A 96 -1.91 8.26 -17.81
N LYS A 97 -1.71 8.42 -19.12
CA LYS A 97 -0.71 7.67 -19.89
C LYS A 97 0.69 7.90 -19.32
N VAL A 98 1.05 9.16 -19.04
CA VAL A 98 2.33 9.51 -18.42
C VAL A 98 2.47 8.90 -17.03
N ALA A 99 1.44 9.02 -16.18
CA ALA A 99 1.45 8.42 -14.85
C ALA A 99 1.61 6.89 -14.90
N LEU A 100 0.96 6.22 -15.86
CA LEU A 100 1.12 4.78 -16.09
C LEU A 100 2.55 4.43 -16.50
N ILE A 101 3.12 5.14 -17.47
CA ILE A 101 4.50 4.90 -17.96
C ILE A 101 5.50 5.04 -16.82
N ILE A 102 5.44 6.14 -16.07
CA ILE A 102 6.32 6.42 -14.93
C ILE A 102 6.11 5.36 -13.84
N GLY A 103 4.85 5.05 -13.51
CA GLY A 103 4.50 4.08 -12.49
C GLY A 103 4.98 2.67 -12.79
N VAL A 104 4.85 2.21 -14.04
CA VAL A 104 5.31 0.89 -14.48
C VAL A 104 6.84 0.83 -14.54
N SER A 105 7.48 1.87 -15.07
CA SER A 105 8.95 1.94 -15.19
C SER A 105 9.66 1.95 -13.84
N GLY A 106 9.16 2.73 -12.88
CA GLY A 106 9.76 2.89 -11.56
C GLY A 106 9.20 1.97 -10.48
N ALA A 107 8.18 1.16 -10.80
CA ALA A 107 7.34 0.48 -9.81
C ALA A 107 6.89 1.47 -8.71
N CYS A 108 6.38 2.63 -9.12
CA CYS A 108 6.07 3.73 -8.22
C CYS A 108 4.77 3.45 -7.45
N ARG A 109 4.73 3.84 -6.18
CA ARG A 109 3.48 3.88 -5.42
C ARG A 109 2.64 5.08 -5.85
N THR A 110 1.33 5.01 -5.63
CA THR A 110 0.42 6.13 -5.92
C THR A 110 0.84 7.42 -5.22
N ASP A 111 1.26 7.35 -3.96
CA ASP A 111 1.73 8.52 -3.20
C ASP A 111 3.02 9.13 -3.79
N GLU A 112 3.92 8.30 -4.31
CA GLU A 112 5.14 8.75 -5.00
C GLU A 112 4.79 9.50 -6.30
N LEU A 113 3.83 8.98 -7.08
CA LEU A 113 3.38 9.61 -8.32
C LEU A 113 2.67 10.94 -8.09
N VAL A 114 1.87 11.06 -7.03
CA VAL A 114 1.13 12.30 -6.70
C VAL A 114 2.07 13.40 -6.23
N LYS A 115 3.16 13.05 -5.54
CA LYS A 115 4.14 14.02 -4.99
C LYS A 115 5.22 14.43 -5.98
N MET A 116 5.35 13.72 -7.11
CA MET A 116 6.38 13.96 -8.12
C MET A 116 6.20 15.33 -8.79
N LYS A 117 7.29 16.10 -8.86
CA LYS A 117 7.34 17.40 -9.52
C LYS A 117 8.04 17.31 -10.87
N MET A 118 7.87 18.33 -11.71
CA MET A 118 8.55 18.41 -13.01
C MET A 118 10.08 18.49 -12.88
N LEU A 119 10.56 19.08 -11.78
CA LEU A 119 11.99 19.18 -11.49
C LEU A 119 12.63 17.80 -11.23
N ASP A 120 11.82 16.85 -10.74
CA ASP A 120 12.26 15.50 -10.42
C ASP A 120 12.34 14.60 -11.67
N VAL A 121 12.01 15.15 -12.86
CA VAL A 121 12.01 14.42 -14.13
C VAL A 121 12.94 15.10 -15.15
N PRO A 122 14.27 14.97 -15.02
CA PRO A 122 15.18 15.49 -16.03
C PRO A 122 15.02 14.81 -17.40
N PHE A 123 14.93 15.64 -18.44
CA PHE A 123 14.79 15.22 -19.83
C PHE A 123 16.14 15.28 -20.55
N PHE A 124 16.59 14.14 -21.07
CA PHE A 124 17.72 14.05 -22.01
C PHE A 124 17.17 13.80 -23.41
N GLU A 125 17.99 13.87 -24.48
CA GLU A 125 17.52 13.77 -25.87
C GLU A 125 16.78 12.45 -26.19
N GLU A 126 17.28 11.32 -25.70
CA GLU A 126 16.70 9.99 -26.00
C GLU A 126 16.10 9.29 -24.78
N LYS A 127 16.27 9.86 -23.58
CA LYS A 127 15.87 9.22 -22.33
C LYS A 127 15.31 10.22 -21.34
N ILE A 128 14.46 9.72 -20.45
CA ILE A 128 13.89 10.50 -19.35
C ILE A 128 14.38 9.86 -18.06
N SER A 129 15.00 10.66 -17.21
CA SER A 129 15.38 10.22 -15.87
C SER A 129 14.32 10.69 -14.90
N VAL A 130 13.90 9.81 -14.01
CA VAL A 130 12.91 10.12 -12.98
C VAL A 130 13.55 9.84 -11.63
N GLU A 131 13.65 10.88 -10.82
CA GLU A 131 14.02 10.79 -9.43
C GLU A 131 12.74 10.71 -8.58
N ILE A 132 12.67 9.73 -7.69
CA ILE A 132 11.56 9.63 -6.75
C ILE A 132 11.98 10.33 -5.46
N PRO A 133 11.39 11.50 -5.13
CA PRO A 133 11.70 12.19 -3.90
C PRO A 133 11.27 11.35 -2.70
N ASP A 134 12.09 11.40 -1.65
CA ASP A 134 11.96 10.75 -0.33
C ASP A 134 10.77 9.79 -0.15
N SER A 135 11.03 8.49 -0.34
CA SER A 135 10.03 7.44 -0.16
C SER A 135 9.77 7.17 1.33
N LYS A 136 8.70 6.43 1.66
CA LYS A 136 8.35 6.02 3.04
C LYS A 136 9.53 5.42 3.85
N THR A 137 10.57 4.93 3.18
CA THR A 137 11.75 4.31 3.80
C THR A 137 12.99 5.21 3.83
N HIS A 138 12.89 6.49 3.48
CA HIS A 138 14.02 7.42 3.36
C HIS A 138 15.11 7.00 2.38
N ILE A 139 14.72 6.23 1.37
CA ILE A 139 15.60 5.79 0.30
C ILE A 139 15.11 6.47 -0.98
N SER A 140 15.93 7.36 -1.52
CA SER A 140 15.74 7.89 -2.86
C SER A 140 16.13 6.83 -3.89
N ARG A 141 15.44 6.86 -5.03
CA ARG A 141 15.76 5.98 -6.16
C ARG A 141 15.53 6.72 -7.47
N LEU A 142 16.35 6.38 -8.46
CA LEU A 142 16.30 6.94 -9.80
C LEU A 142 16.12 5.81 -10.81
N PHE A 143 15.34 6.06 -11.85
CA PHE A 143 15.19 5.14 -12.97
C PHE A 143 15.15 5.88 -14.29
N LEU A 144 15.45 5.15 -15.36
CA LEU A 144 15.49 5.66 -16.73
C LEU A 144 14.35 5.08 -17.55
N ILE A 145 13.73 5.92 -18.37
CA ILE A 145 12.77 5.55 -19.40
C ILE A 145 13.46 5.78 -20.74
N THR A 146 13.66 4.69 -21.49
CA THR A 146 14.40 4.67 -22.77
C THR A 146 13.57 4.22 -23.96
N ASP A 147 12.34 3.72 -23.74
CA ASP A 147 11.45 3.33 -24.82
C ASP A 147 11.05 4.58 -25.64
N PRO A 148 11.38 4.65 -26.95
CA PRO A 148 11.15 5.86 -27.75
C PRO A 148 9.66 6.26 -27.84
N VAL A 149 8.75 5.29 -27.85
CA VAL A 149 7.30 5.54 -27.89
C VAL A 149 6.86 6.18 -26.58
N TRP A 150 7.34 5.66 -25.46
CA TRP A 150 7.01 6.18 -24.13
C TRP A 150 7.60 7.57 -23.89
N VAL A 151 8.86 7.77 -24.32
CA VAL A 151 9.53 9.07 -24.29
C VAL A 151 8.73 10.09 -25.10
N LYS A 152 8.27 9.73 -26.31
CA LYS A 152 7.43 10.61 -27.14
C LYS A 152 6.13 11.01 -26.43
N ILE A 153 5.40 10.06 -25.85
CA ILE A 153 4.15 10.35 -25.11
C ILE A 153 4.38 11.33 -23.97
N ILE A 154 5.46 11.14 -23.21
CA ILE A 154 5.79 12.04 -22.10
C ILE A 154 6.14 13.45 -22.62
N ARG A 155 6.90 13.55 -23.71
CA ARG A 155 7.22 14.84 -24.35
C ARG A 155 5.98 15.57 -24.84
N ASP A 156 5.05 14.86 -25.49
CA ASP A 156 3.80 15.44 -25.99
C ASP A 156 2.98 16.06 -24.84
N TYR A 157 2.90 15.38 -23.70
CA TYR A 157 2.25 15.90 -22.50
C TYR A 157 2.94 17.16 -21.94
N ILE A 158 4.26 17.19 -21.91
CA ILE A 158 5.01 18.35 -21.39
C ILE A 158 4.84 19.57 -22.30
N ASN A 159 4.89 19.35 -23.61
CA ASN A 159 4.68 20.41 -24.59
C ASN A 159 3.26 21.00 -24.49
N LEU A 160 2.25 20.16 -24.20
CA LEU A 160 0.91 20.62 -23.89
C LEU A 160 0.89 21.48 -22.61
N ARG A 161 1.58 21.05 -21.55
CA ARG A 161 1.63 21.77 -20.28
C ARG A 161 2.38 23.10 -20.35
N LYS A 162 3.42 23.21 -21.18
CA LYS A 162 4.16 24.48 -21.41
C LYS A 162 3.35 25.54 -22.14
N LYS A 163 2.29 25.15 -22.86
CA LYS A 163 1.40 26.06 -23.59
C LYS A 163 0.27 26.63 -22.72
N THR A 164 0.12 26.16 -21.49
CA THR A 164 -0.89 26.62 -20.51
C THR A 164 -0.20 27.45 -19.45
#